data_AF-A0A2M6GLF5-F1
#
_entry.id   AF-A0A2M6GLF5-F1
#
_cell.length_a   1.000
_cell.length_b   1.000
_cell.length_c   1.000
_cell.angle_alpha   90.00
_cell.angle_beta   90.00
_cell.angle_gamma   90.00
#
_symmetry.space_group_name_H-M   'P 1'
#
loop_
_entity.id
_entity.type
_entity.pdbx_description
1 polymer ?
#
loop_
_entity_poly.entity_id
_entity_poly.type
_entity_poly.pdbx_seq_one_letter_code
_entity_poly.pdbx_strand_id
1 'polypeptide(L)'
;MRSKQYQGELSPKSASEGIKLAYENALDLLSDAELLLTHDRFERCVSLSILAIEESGKSTIIRGLLLADDHVRLKKGMEELQKTHGKESSLDSA
;
A
#
# COMPACT_ATOMS: atom_id res chain seq x y z
N MET A 1 11.21 -14.46 2.30
CA MET A 1 10.33 -15.09 3.31
C MET A 1 8.90 -14.61 3.07
N ARG A 2 7.92 -15.49 2.85
CA ARG A 2 6.49 -15.08 2.88
C ARG A 2 6.22 -14.52 4.27
N SER A 3 5.93 -13.22 4.37
CA SER A 3 5.46 -12.61 5.61
C SER A 3 4.24 -13.39 6.09
N LYS A 4 4.19 -13.72 7.41
CA LYS A 4 3.04 -14.39 8.01
C LYS A 4 1.80 -13.54 7.71
N GLN A 5 0.96 -14.04 6.83
CA GLN A 5 -0.30 -13.42 6.45
C GLN A 5 -1.14 -13.23 7.73
N TYR A 6 -1.40 -11.99 8.10
CA TYR A 6 -2.23 -11.68 9.27
C TYR A 6 -3.65 -12.19 9.01
N GLN A 7 -4.15 -13.08 9.87
CA GLN A 7 -5.44 -13.77 9.71
C GLN A 7 -6.49 -13.34 10.77
N GLY A 8 -6.18 -12.31 11.56
CA GLY A 8 -7.06 -11.80 12.62
C GLY A 8 -7.91 -10.60 12.19
N GLU A 9 -8.87 -10.25 13.04
CA GLU A 9 -9.58 -8.96 12.96
C GLU A 9 -8.57 -7.81 13.06
N LEU A 10 -8.71 -6.82 12.17
CA LEU A 10 -7.80 -5.69 12.14
C LEU A 10 -8.08 -4.77 13.34
N SER A 11 -7.18 -4.75 14.31
CA SER A 11 -7.34 -3.86 15.47
C SER A 11 -7.25 -2.37 15.06
N PRO A 12 -7.92 -1.44 15.78
CA PRO A 12 -7.78 0.00 15.53
C PRO A 12 -6.32 0.47 15.54
N LYS A 13 -5.49 -0.10 16.42
CA LYS A 13 -4.05 0.20 16.50
C LYS A 13 -3.34 -0.20 15.21
N SER A 14 -3.48 -1.45 14.78
CA SER A 14 -2.85 -1.95 13.55
C SER A 14 -3.36 -1.23 12.30
N ALA A 15 -4.64 -0.86 12.26
CA ALA A 15 -5.20 -0.05 11.19
C ALA A 15 -4.55 1.34 11.14
N SER A 16 -4.39 2.01 12.29
CA SER A 16 -3.75 3.32 12.36
C SER A 16 -2.27 3.29 11.92
N GLU A 17 -1.54 2.23 12.30
CA GLU A 17 -0.15 2.00 11.88
C GLU A 17 -0.06 1.78 10.36
N GLY A 18 -0.93 0.93 9.81
CA GLY A 18 -0.98 0.67 8.37
C GLY A 18 -1.36 1.90 7.54
N ILE A 19 -2.32 2.70 8.01
CA ILE A 19 -2.70 3.97 7.36
C ILE A 19 -1.54 4.95 7.36
N LYS A 20 -0.85 5.08 8.50
CA LYS A 20 0.31 5.96 8.63
C LYS A 20 1.43 5.54 7.67
N LEU A 21 1.78 4.26 7.63
CA LEU A 21 2.82 3.74 6.74
C LEU A 21 2.47 3.94 5.26
N ALA A 22 1.22 3.68 4.87
CA ALA A 22 0.77 3.93 3.50
C ALA A 22 0.88 5.41 3.09
N TYR A 23 0.60 6.31 4.02
CA TYR A 23 0.74 7.75 3.80
C TYR A 23 2.20 8.18 3.69
N GLU A 24 3.07 7.72 4.57
CA GLU A 24 4.52 7.99 4.52
C GLU A 24 5.13 7.50 3.20
N ASN A 25 4.83 6.26 2.81
CA ASN A 25 5.29 5.71 1.52
C ASN A 25 4.81 6.53 0.33
N ALA A 26 3.55 6.99 0.35
CA ALA A 26 3.02 7.82 -0.73
C ALA A 26 3.75 9.17 -0.86
N LEU A 27 4.12 9.79 0.27
CA LEU A 27 4.89 11.03 0.27
C LEU A 27 6.32 10.82 -0.24
N ASP A 28 6.98 9.75 0.19
CA ASP A 28 8.34 9.43 -0.25
C ASP A 28 8.38 9.17 -1.77
N LEU A 29 7.43 8.37 -2.28
CA LEU A 29 7.29 8.10 -3.71
C LEU A 29 7.00 9.38 -4.52
N LEU A 30 6.18 10.29 -3.97
CA LEU A 30 5.89 11.57 -4.62
C LEU A 30 7.13 12.47 -4.66
N SER A 31 7.87 12.58 -3.55
CA SER A 31 9.12 13.34 -3.47
C SER A 31 10.15 12.84 -4.50
N ASP A 32 10.29 11.53 -4.65
CA ASP A 32 11.17 10.95 -5.66
C ASP A 32 10.67 11.22 -7.10
N ALA A 33 9.35 11.18 -7.32
CA ALA A 33 8.75 11.50 -8.60
C ALA A 33 8.99 12.99 -9.00
N GLU A 34 8.91 13.90 -8.03
CA GLU A 34 9.21 15.33 -8.21
C GLU A 34 10.68 15.53 -8.59
N LEU A 35 11.61 14.85 -7.92
CA LEU A 35 13.03 14.91 -8.27
C LEU A 35 13.25 14.44 -9.72
N LEU A 36 12.63 13.32 -10.11
CA LEU A 36 12.73 12.81 -11.49
C LEU A 36 12.13 13.77 -12.52
N LEU A 37 11.05 14.47 -12.17
CA LEU A 37 10.45 15.49 -13.03
C LEU A 37 11.42 16.65 -13.27
N THR A 38 12.09 17.13 -12.22
CA THR A 38 13.07 18.24 -12.34
C THR A 38 14.31 17.87 -13.15
N HIS A 39 14.56 16.58 -13.36
CA HIS A 39 15.66 16.03 -14.16
C HIS A 39 15.21 15.45 -15.51
N ASP A 40 14.02 15.83 -16.01
CA ASP A 40 13.46 15.39 -17.29
C ASP A 40 13.36 13.86 -17.45
N ARG A 41 13.23 13.12 -16.33
CA ARG A 41 13.09 11.65 -16.32
C ARG A 41 11.62 11.23 -16.31
N PHE A 42 10.89 11.64 -17.34
CA PHE A 42 9.42 11.56 -17.38
C PHE A 42 8.85 10.15 -17.18
N GLU A 43 9.37 9.12 -17.84
CA GLU A 43 8.85 7.74 -17.74
C GLU A 43 8.88 7.21 -16.31
N ARG A 44 9.97 7.49 -15.58
CA ARG A 44 10.15 7.06 -14.19
C ARG A 44 9.34 7.94 -13.24
N CYS A 45 9.28 9.24 -13.49
CA CYS A 45 8.40 10.16 -12.75
C CYS A 45 6.96 9.65 -12.78
N VAL A 46 6.42 9.33 -13.97
CA VAL A 46 5.05 8.78 -14.10
C VAL A 46 4.89 7.47 -13.32
N SER A 47 5.86 6.57 -13.41
CA SER A 47 5.82 5.29 -12.70
C SER A 47 5.74 5.48 -11.18
N LEU A 48 6.57 6.36 -10.61
CA LEU A 48 6.56 6.66 -9.17
C LEU A 48 5.31 7.43 -8.74
N SER A 49 4.81 8.34 -9.57
CA SER A 49 3.55 9.04 -9.29
C SER A 49 2.36 8.08 -9.24
N ILE A 50 2.32 7.07 -10.12
CA ILE A 50 1.29 6.01 -10.07
C ILE A 50 1.38 5.24 -8.75
N LEU A 51 2.59 4.84 -8.34
CA LEU A 51 2.80 4.14 -7.08
C LEU A 51 2.40 4.99 -5.86
N ALA A 52 2.73 6.29 -5.85
CA ALA A 52 2.31 7.21 -4.79
C ALA A 52 0.78 7.27 -4.65
N ILE A 53 0.07 7.31 -5.78
CA ILE A 53 -1.40 7.25 -5.80
C ILE A 53 -1.90 5.90 -5.27
N GLU A 54 -1.34 4.78 -5.72
CA GLU A 54 -1.71 3.43 -5.25
C GLU A 54 -1.53 3.30 -3.72
N GLU A 55 -0.41 3.77 -3.17
CA GLU A 55 -0.13 3.76 -1.73
C GLU A 55 -1.11 4.63 -0.95
N SER A 56 -1.36 5.87 -1.39
CA SER A 56 -2.31 6.78 -0.73
C SER A 56 -3.73 6.19 -0.63
N GLY A 57 -4.12 5.41 -1.64
CA GLY A 57 -5.41 4.72 -1.73
C GLY A 57 -5.58 3.59 -0.70
N LYS A 58 -4.50 2.99 -0.18
CA LYS A 58 -4.56 1.91 0.81
C LYS A 58 -5.24 2.33 2.11
N SER A 59 -5.17 3.62 2.46
CA SER A 59 -5.87 4.16 3.63
C SER A 59 -7.37 3.89 3.61
N THR A 60 -8.00 3.95 2.43
CA THR A 60 -9.43 3.67 2.25
C THR A 60 -9.73 2.18 2.40
N ILE A 61 -8.86 1.31 1.89
CA ILE A 61 -9.00 -0.15 2.02
C ILE A 61 -8.87 -0.56 3.48
N ILE A 62 -7.86 -0.04 4.19
CA ILE A 62 -7.61 -0.32 5.61
C ILE A 62 -8.80 0.15 6.46
N ARG A 63 -9.35 1.34 6.19
CA ARG A 63 -10.56 1.83 6.86
C ARG A 63 -11.76 0.94 6.59
N GLY A 64 -11.93 0.49 5.34
CA GLY A 64 -12.99 -0.44 4.96
C GLY A 64 -12.89 -1.78 5.68
N LEU A 65 -11.67 -2.30 5.87
CA LEU A 65 -11.40 -3.52 6.62
C LEU A 65 -11.70 -3.37 8.11
N LEU A 66 -11.27 -2.27 8.72
CA LEU A 66 -11.51 -2.01 10.15
C LEU A 66 -13.01 -1.94 10.48
N LEU A 67 -13.83 -1.44 9.54
CA LEU A 67 -15.27 -1.20 9.73
C LEU A 67 -16.15 -2.34 9.16
N ALA A 68 -15.56 -3.38 8.60
CA ALA A 68 -16.34 -4.47 8.01
C ALA A 68 -16.85 -5.42 9.10
N ASP A 69 -18.14 -5.33 9.42
CA ASP A 69 -18.82 -6.23 10.38
C ASP A 69 -19.02 -7.67 9.88
N ASP A 70 -18.75 -7.94 8.60
CA ASP A 70 -19.02 -9.24 7.96
C ASP A 70 -17.71 -9.93 7.53
N HIS A 71 -17.48 -11.13 8.05
CA HIS A 71 -16.33 -11.98 7.72
C HIS A 71 -16.15 -12.19 6.20
N VAL A 72 -17.23 -12.13 5.40
CA VAL A 72 -17.17 -12.24 3.94
C VAL A 72 -16.58 -10.99 3.29
N ARG A 73 -16.87 -9.80 3.83
CA ARG A 73 -16.33 -8.51 3.33
C ARG A 73 -14.87 -8.31 3.73
N LEU A 74 -14.49 -8.77 4.92
CA LEU A 74 -13.10 -8.77 5.40
C LEU A 74 -12.18 -9.54 4.44
N LYS A 75 -12.57 -10.76 4.06
CA LYS A 75 -11.75 -11.59 3.14
C LYS A 75 -11.48 -10.87 1.82
N LYS A 76 -12.50 -10.25 1.23
CA LYS A 76 -12.39 -9.54 -0.05
C LYS A 76 -11.49 -8.29 0.05
N GLY A 77 -11.66 -7.48 1.11
CA GLY A 77 -10.79 -6.34 1.35
C GLY A 77 -9.34 -6.74 1.64
N MET A 78 -9.12 -7.90 2.27
CA MET A 78 -7.78 -8.44 2.54
C MET A 78 -7.10 -8.91 1.26
N GLU A 79 -7.84 -9.56 0.35
CA GLU A 79 -7.35 -9.93 -0.98
C GLU A 79 -6.97 -8.69 -1.80
N GLU A 80 -7.76 -7.61 -1.71
CA GLU A 80 -7.46 -6.34 -2.36
C GLU A 80 -6.18 -5.71 -1.78
N LEU A 81 -6.05 -5.62 -0.45
CA LEU A 81 -4.85 -5.11 0.21
C LEU A 81 -3.58 -5.92 -0.12
N GLN A 82 -3.71 -7.25 -0.21
CA GLN A 82 -2.60 -8.15 -0.56
C GLN A 82 -2.12 -7.96 -2.00
N LYS A 83 -3.03 -7.72 -2.94
CA LYS A 83 -2.65 -7.39 -4.33
C LYS A 83 -1.86 -6.09 -4.39
N THR A 84 -2.17 -5.13 -3.52
CA THR A 84 -1.45 -3.87 -3.42
C THR A 84 -0.10 -4.00 -2.71
N HIS A 85 0.09 -4.99 -1.83
CA HIS A 85 1.36 -5.25 -1.11
C HIS A 85 2.29 -6.27 -1.81
N GLY A 86 1.74 -7.15 -2.66
CA GLY A 86 2.45 -8.29 -3.23
C GLY A 86 3.42 -7.99 -4.39
N LYS A 87 3.57 -6.73 -4.81
CA LYS A 87 4.51 -6.36 -5.89
C LYS A 87 5.98 -6.25 -5.42
N GLU A 88 6.27 -6.27 -4.11
CA GLU A 88 7.62 -6.00 -3.59
C GLU A 88 8.45 -7.24 -3.19
N SER A 89 7.96 -8.49 -3.33
CA SER A 89 8.71 -9.68 -2.85
C SER A 89 9.19 -10.66 -3.94
N SER A 90 9.42 -10.20 -5.18
CA SER A 90 9.85 -11.09 -6.29
C SER A 90 11.22 -10.77 -6.89
N LEU A 91 12.07 -9.97 -6.24
CA LEU A 91 13.41 -9.68 -6.79
C LEU A 91 14.62 -9.97 -5.89
N ASP A 92 14.43 -10.42 -4.64
CA ASP A 92 15.57 -10.88 -3.81
C ASP A 92 15.62 -12.41 -3.76
N SER A 93 16.05 -13.02 -4.88
CA SER A 93 16.77 -14.30 -4.93
C SER A 93 17.20 -14.60 -6.37
N ALA A 94 18.25 -13.90 -6.82
CA ALA A 94 19.11 -14.32 -7.91
C ALA A 94 20.57 -14.17 -7.47
#